data_AF-A0A133PM99-F1
#
_entry.id   AF-A0A133PM99-F1
#
_cell.length_a   1.000
_cell.length_b   1.000
_cell.length_c   1.000
_cell.angle_alpha   90.00
_cell.angle_beta   90.00
_cell.angle_gamma   90.00
#
_symmetry.space_group_name_H-M   'P 1'
#
loop_
_entity.id
_entity.type
_entity.pdbx_description
1 polymer ?
#
loop_
_entity_poly.entity_id
_entity_poly.type
_entity_poly.pdbx_seq_one_letter_code
_entity_poly.pdbx_strand_id
1 'polypeptide(L)'
;MKKKSIIFITCLSLLTSACGNKNKNNKIEDNSIKIKKAEVHENKSGDYLVSNMNDDETLNKIKKIIEKNLNKKNGEVFASLVSDYNKSIPKNLLSGDFTEASKEDKLDKILDMRSSIKHEYPDTNCRINSFLLLKDNLSLKEDLPIDDEILFMDKEALKSSNLFKSDELEKFYKLFSRVKTSPSKDPKVHAEIMEKFLSKVNFPKDVRMLSVVLNDNLDGDYLFIGHVGVLLPLEDGYLFLEKISFEEPYQALKFSKKEDAYRYLKNKYKDYVDPEVAPPFIMDNDKYVDL
;
A
#
# COMPACT_ATOMS: atom_id res chain seq x y z
N MET A 1 22.79 -14.80 -30.59
CA MET A 1 22.88 -14.42 -29.17
C MET A 1 22.06 -13.16 -28.96
N LYS A 2 20.81 -13.30 -28.49
CA LYS A 2 19.89 -12.18 -28.32
C LYS A 2 20.23 -11.45 -27.02
N LYS A 3 20.56 -10.16 -27.12
CA LYS A 3 20.84 -9.28 -25.98
C LYS A 3 19.57 -9.17 -25.12
N LYS A 4 19.67 -9.54 -23.84
CA LYS A 4 18.64 -9.29 -22.84
C LYS A 4 18.71 -7.80 -22.48
N SER A 5 17.73 -7.01 -22.92
CA SER A 5 17.50 -5.67 -22.38
C SER A 5 16.67 -5.81 -21.11
N ILE A 6 17.33 -5.63 -19.97
CA ILE A 6 16.65 -5.42 -18.68
C ILE A 6 16.11 -3.98 -18.74
N ILE A 7 14.80 -3.84 -18.89
CA ILE A 7 14.13 -2.54 -18.83
C ILE A 7 13.89 -2.23 -17.35
N PHE A 8 14.53 -1.18 -16.85
CA PHE A 8 14.20 -0.58 -15.56
C PHE A 8 12.77 -0.02 -15.65
N ILE A 9 11.87 -0.53 -14.82
CA ILE A 9 10.52 0.02 -14.66
C ILE A 9 10.66 1.33 -13.87
N THR A 10 10.85 2.43 -14.59
CA THR A 10 10.65 3.77 -14.04
C THR A 10 9.17 4.09 -14.09
N CYS A 11 8.54 4.25 -12.92
CA CYS A 11 7.18 4.77 -12.81
C CYS A 11 7.12 6.14 -13.50
N LEU A 12 6.42 6.19 -14.63
CA LEU A 12 6.21 7.40 -15.40
C LEU A 12 5.08 8.20 -14.75
N SER A 13 5.42 9.24 -13.99
CA SER A 13 4.45 10.18 -13.42
C SER A 13 3.82 11.01 -14.53
N LEU A 14 2.53 10.77 -14.78
CA LEU A 14 1.73 11.56 -15.73
C LEU A 14 1.19 12.82 -15.04
N LEU A 15 1.81 13.95 -15.36
CA LEU A 15 1.34 15.30 -15.03
C LEU A 15 0.02 15.61 -15.74
N THR A 16 -1.00 16.06 -14.99
CA THR A 16 -2.10 16.83 -15.58
C THR A 16 -2.27 18.18 -14.88
N SER A 17 -1.98 19.23 -15.63
CA SER A 17 -2.21 20.63 -15.30
C SER A 17 -3.66 21.02 -15.63
N ALA A 18 -4.35 21.71 -14.73
CA ALA A 18 -5.55 22.47 -15.08
C ALA A 18 -5.58 23.83 -14.35
N CYS A 19 -5.60 24.88 -15.16
CA CYS A 19 -5.62 26.29 -14.77
C CYS A 19 -6.97 26.75 -14.20
N GLY A 20 -6.88 27.48 -13.08
CA GLY A 20 -7.54 28.74 -12.71
C GLY A 20 -8.95 29.10 -13.18
N ASN A 21 -9.78 29.52 -12.21
CA ASN A 21 -10.32 30.88 -12.28
C ASN A 21 -10.61 31.49 -10.88
N LYS A 22 -10.32 32.78 -10.76
CA LYS A 22 -10.46 33.63 -9.55
C LYS A 22 -11.92 34.04 -9.35
N ASN A 23 -12.36 34.13 -8.10
CA ASN A 23 -13.11 35.32 -7.67
C ASN A 23 -12.95 35.60 -6.17
N LYS A 24 -12.62 36.86 -5.87
CA LYS A 24 -12.44 37.43 -4.53
C LYS A 24 -13.81 37.77 -3.92
N ASN A 25 -13.97 37.52 -2.62
CA ASN A 25 -14.43 38.57 -1.71
C ASN A 25 -14.06 38.22 -0.26
N ASN A 26 -13.36 39.15 0.38
CA ASN A 26 -12.98 39.12 1.80
C ASN A 26 -14.17 39.48 2.68
N LYS A 27 -14.31 38.79 3.82
CA LYS A 27 -14.66 39.39 5.12
C LYS A 27 -13.92 38.61 6.22
N ILE A 28 -13.30 39.36 7.11
CA ILE A 28 -12.51 38.90 8.27
C ILE A 28 -13.40 39.03 9.52
N GLU A 29 -13.03 38.27 10.56
CA GLU A 29 -13.50 38.20 11.96
C GLU A 29 -14.56 37.09 12.20
N ASP A 30 -14.44 36.18 13.16
CA ASP A 30 -13.68 36.21 14.42
C ASP A 30 -13.30 34.79 14.90
N ASN A 31 -12.26 34.73 15.73
CA ASN A 31 -11.53 33.56 16.18
C ASN A 31 -12.27 32.81 17.31
N SER A 32 -12.61 31.54 17.07
CA SER A 32 -12.67 30.55 18.15
C SER A 32 -12.24 29.19 17.60
N ILE A 33 -11.02 28.79 17.96
CA ILE A 33 -10.42 27.52 17.58
C ILE A 33 -11.21 26.39 18.28
N LYS A 34 -12.21 25.84 17.59
CA LYS A 34 -12.70 24.50 17.84
C LYS A 34 -11.80 23.55 17.07
N ILE A 35 -10.98 22.78 17.79
CA ILE A 35 -10.30 21.60 17.27
C ILE A 35 -11.40 20.63 16.83
N LYS A 36 -11.79 20.70 15.56
CA LYS A 36 -12.63 19.68 14.94
C LYS A 36 -11.73 18.48 14.69
N LYS A 37 -11.97 17.37 15.40
CA LYS A 37 -11.56 16.05 14.90
C LYS A 37 -12.04 15.96 13.45
N ALA A 38 -11.15 15.66 12.52
CA ALA A 38 -11.55 15.33 11.16
C ALA A 38 -12.28 13.99 11.22
N GLU A 39 -13.58 14.05 11.50
CA GLU A 39 -14.49 12.93 11.29
C GLU A 39 -14.80 12.88 9.80
N VAL A 40 -14.81 11.66 9.27
CA VAL A 40 -15.26 11.39 7.92
C VAL A 40 -16.80 11.53 7.97
N HIS A 41 -17.31 12.77 7.97
CA HIS A 41 -18.75 13.04 7.97
C HIS A 41 -19.37 12.37 6.73
N GLU A 42 -20.58 11.80 6.86
CA GLU A 42 -21.33 11.05 5.83
C GLU A 42 -20.95 11.42 4.38
N ASN A 43 -20.02 10.65 3.81
CA ASN A 43 -19.28 11.08 2.63
C ASN A 43 -19.98 10.71 1.32
N LYS A 44 -19.81 11.61 0.35
CA LYS A 44 -19.93 11.31 -1.08
C LYS A 44 -18.95 10.16 -1.40
N SER A 45 -19.35 9.27 -2.29
CA SER A 45 -18.54 8.13 -2.72
C SER A 45 -17.12 8.56 -3.11
N GLY A 46 -16.09 8.03 -2.43
CA GLY A 46 -14.67 8.24 -2.79
C GLY A 46 -13.86 9.19 -1.91
N ASP A 47 -14.46 9.85 -0.92
CA ASP A 47 -13.73 10.74 -0.01
C ASP A 47 -13.02 9.93 1.11
N TYR A 48 -11.73 10.22 1.35
CA TYR A 48 -10.92 9.61 2.41
C TYR A 48 -10.00 10.65 3.07
N LEU A 49 -9.56 10.35 4.30
CA LEU A 49 -8.52 11.14 4.97
C LEU A 49 -7.19 10.41 4.89
N VAL A 50 -6.10 11.16 4.87
CA VAL A 50 -4.73 10.63 4.82
C VAL A 50 -3.86 11.26 5.90
N SER A 51 -2.94 10.46 6.43
CA SER A 51 -1.90 10.85 7.36
C SER A 51 -0.59 10.14 6.99
N ASN A 52 0.54 10.86 7.08
CA ASN A 52 1.87 10.27 7.06
C ASN A 52 2.41 9.96 8.46
N MET A 53 1.57 10.18 9.48
CA MET A 53 1.86 9.88 10.88
C MET A 53 3.11 10.62 11.38
N ASN A 54 3.29 11.86 10.91
CA ASN A 54 4.44 12.70 11.21
C ASN A 54 4.35 13.42 12.58
N ASP A 55 3.58 12.85 13.51
CA ASP A 55 3.49 13.27 14.90
C ASP A 55 3.25 12.05 15.81
N ASP A 56 3.73 12.15 17.05
CA ASP A 56 3.68 11.05 18.00
C ASP A 56 2.25 10.69 18.42
N GLU A 57 1.32 11.64 18.43
CA GLU A 57 -0.06 11.40 18.85
C GLU A 57 -0.77 10.47 17.85
N THR A 58 -0.70 10.82 16.56
CA THR A 58 -1.29 10.05 15.46
C THR A 58 -0.63 8.70 15.29
N LEU A 59 0.71 8.64 15.34
CA LEU A 59 1.44 7.38 15.26
C LEU A 59 1.09 6.44 16.42
N ASN A 60 0.96 6.96 17.65
CA ASN A 60 0.55 6.15 18.79
C ASN A 60 -0.91 5.69 18.71
N LYS A 61 -1.82 6.50 18.14
CA LYS A 61 -3.21 6.07 17.88
C LYS A 61 -3.24 4.89 16.92
N ILE A 62 -2.51 4.97 15.80
CA ILE A 62 -2.45 3.90 14.79
C ILE A 62 -1.79 2.65 15.35
N LYS A 63 -0.71 2.79 16.12
CA LYS A 63 -0.09 1.66 16.84
C LYS A 63 -1.11 0.93 17.72
N LYS A 64 -1.93 1.65 18.50
CA LYS A 64 -3.00 1.05 19.32
C LYS A 64 -4.08 0.35 18.48
N ILE A 65 -4.41 0.89 17.30
CA ILE A 65 -5.35 0.25 16.37
C ILE A 65 -4.77 -1.05 15.84
N ILE A 66 -3.48 -1.09 15.49
CA ILE A 66 -2.79 -2.32 15.11
C ILE A 66 -2.82 -3.32 16.28
N GLU A 67 -2.45 -2.90 17.49
CA GLU A 67 -2.44 -3.75 18.70
C GLU A 67 -3.81 -4.36 19.04
N LYS A 68 -4.91 -3.66 18.72
CA LYS A 68 -6.29 -4.17 18.93
C LYS A 68 -6.66 -5.30 17.97
N ASN A 69 -6.05 -5.33 16.78
CA ASN A 69 -6.46 -6.19 15.66
C ASN A 69 -5.39 -7.23 15.25
N LEU A 70 -4.12 -6.98 15.57
CA LEU A 70 -2.94 -7.72 15.14
C LEU A 70 -1.91 -7.81 16.28
N ASN A 71 -0.83 -8.54 16.04
CA ASN A 71 0.25 -8.69 17.02
C ASN A 71 0.88 -7.33 17.41
N LYS A 72 0.93 -7.06 18.72
CA LYS A 72 1.49 -5.83 19.28
C LYS A 72 2.92 -5.53 18.82
N LYS A 73 3.79 -6.54 18.78
CA LYS A 73 5.20 -6.35 18.38
C LYS A 73 5.32 -5.87 16.94
N ASN A 74 4.42 -6.30 16.06
CA ASN A 74 4.41 -5.84 14.67
C ASN A 74 4.01 -4.36 14.58
N GLY A 75 3.08 -3.91 15.43
CA GLY A 75 2.72 -2.49 15.57
C GLY A 75 3.88 -1.63 16.08
N GLU A 76 4.68 -2.14 17.02
CA GLU A 76 5.89 -1.45 17.51
C GLU A 76 6.96 -1.31 16.42
N VAL A 77 7.23 -2.38 15.66
CA VAL A 77 8.18 -2.34 14.53
C VAL A 77 7.68 -1.40 13.43
N PHE A 78 6.39 -1.49 13.06
CA PHE A 78 5.77 -0.57 12.10
C PHE A 78 5.95 0.89 12.53
N ALA A 79 5.64 1.23 13.78
CA ALA A 79 5.79 2.59 14.27
C ALA A 79 7.25 3.07 14.24
N SER A 80 8.20 2.19 14.53
CA SER A 80 9.63 2.49 14.43
C SER A 80 10.04 2.81 12.98
N LEU A 81 9.59 2.02 12.02
CA LEU A 81 9.87 2.21 10.58
C LEU A 81 9.29 3.52 10.06
N VAL A 82 8.06 3.86 10.46
CA VAL A 82 7.43 5.15 10.14
C VAL A 82 8.23 6.31 10.72
N SER A 83 8.59 6.22 12.00
CA SER A 83 9.38 7.27 12.67
C SER A 83 10.73 7.47 12.01
N ASP A 84 11.41 6.39 11.62
CA ASP A 84 12.70 6.43 10.94
C ASP A 84 12.59 7.12 9.57
N TYR A 85 11.64 6.68 8.74
CA TYR A 85 11.39 7.31 7.45
C TYR A 85 11.08 8.81 7.62
N ASN A 86 10.17 9.17 8.53
CA ASN A 86 9.72 10.55 8.71
C ASN A 86 10.82 11.47 9.24
N LYS A 87 11.77 10.97 10.04
CA LYS A 87 12.94 11.76 10.51
C LYS A 87 13.82 12.25 9.36
N SER A 88 13.84 11.54 8.24
CA SER A 88 14.64 11.87 7.06
C SER A 88 14.00 12.95 6.17
N ILE A 89 12.73 13.32 6.43
CA ILE A 89 11.94 14.24 5.60
C ILE A 89 11.59 15.52 6.35
N PRO A 90 11.69 16.70 5.72
CA PRO A 90 11.22 17.95 6.31
C PRO A 90 9.75 17.88 6.75
N LYS A 91 9.47 18.35 7.97
CA LYS A 91 8.15 18.21 8.61
C LYS A 91 6.98 18.78 7.80
N ASN A 92 7.20 19.80 6.97
CA ASN A 92 6.16 20.44 6.15
C ASN A 92 5.75 19.62 4.90
N LEU A 93 6.52 18.59 4.55
CA LEU A 93 6.23 17.70 3.43
C LEU A 93 5.34 16.52 3.82
N LEU A 94 5.28 16.18 5.12
CA LEU A 94 4.51 15.05 5.63
C LEU A 94 3.43 15.50 6.61
N SER A 95 2.25 14.91 6.48
CA SER A 95 1.12 15.18 7.38
C SER A 95 1.27 14.45 8.72
N GLY A 96 0.95 15.15 9.81
CA GLY A 96 0.80 14.58 11.15
C GLY A 96 -0.55 13.89 11.30
N ASP A 97 -1.57 14.64 11.74
CA ASP A 97 -2.95 14.16 11.87
C ASP A 97 -3.62 13.92 10.51
N PHE A 98 -4.76 13.23 10.53
CA PHE A 98 -5.58 12.96 9.35
C PHE A 98 -6.12 14.25 8.73
N THR A 99 -5.89 14.39 7.42
CA THR A 99 -6.37 15.52 6.62
C THR A 99 -6.96 15.03 5.30
N GLU A 100 -7.73 15.87 4.61
CA GLU A 100 -8.10 15.58 3.23
C GLU A 100 -6.84 15.42 2.37
N ALA A 101 -6.89 14.54 1.37
CA ALA A 101 -5.79 14.39 0.43
C ALA A 101 -5.43 15.75 -0.20
N SER A 102 -4.16 16.14 -0.08
CA SER A 102 -3.65 17.38 -0.66
C SER A 102 -3.88 17.39 -2.17
N LYS A 103 -4.33 18.53 -2.70
CA LYS A 103 -4.37 18.78 -4.15
C LYS A 103 -2.99 19.09 -4.73
N GLU A 104 -2.06 19.57 -3.90
CA GLU A 104 -0.65 19.70 -4.28
C GLU A 104 0.01 18.34 -4.15
N ASP A 105 0.53 17.83 -5.26
CA ASP A 105 1.40 16.67 -5.24
C ASP A 105 2.78 17.07 -4.73
N LYS A 106 3.17 16.49 -3.60
CA LYS A 106 4.47 16.72 -2.94
C LYS A 106 5.42 15.55 -3.18
N LEU A 107 5.00 14.53 -3.92
CA LEU A 107 5.72 13.28 -4.07
C LEU A 107 7.10 13.49 -4.68
N ASP A 108 7.20 14.23 -5.79
CA ASP A 108 8.49 14.51 -6.44
C ASP A 108 9.51 15.13 -5.48
N LYS A 109 9.09 16.12 -4.68
CA LYS A 109 9.96 16.76 -3.67
C LYS A 109 10.42 15.77 -2.60
N ILE A 110 9.55 14.85 -2.19
CA ILE A 110 9.89 13.80 -1.21
C ILE A 110 10.90 12.82 -1.84
N LEU A 111 10.66 12.37 -3.07
CA LEU A 111 11.54 11.44 -3.80
C LEU A 111 12.92 12.04 -4.05
N ASP A 112 13.00 13.29 -4.49
CA ASP A 112 14.26 14.02 -4.68
C ASP A 112 15.07 14.07 -3.38
N MET A 113 14.42 14.43 -2.27
CA MET A 113 15.07 14.45 -0.96
C MET A 113 15.55 13.06 -0.54
N ARG A 114 14.72 12.02 -0.70
CA ARG A 114 15.07 10.64 -0.37
C ARG A 114 16.30 10.16 -1.12
N SER A 115 16.36 10.45 -2.42
CA SER A 115 17.49 10.06 -3.27
C SER A 115 18.84 10.67 -2.84
N SER A 116 18.81 11.79 -2.10
CA SER A 116 20.00 12.50 -1.62
C SER A 116 20.55 11.98 -0.28
N ILE A 117 19.82 11.11 0.41
CA ILE A 117 20.16 10.63 1.76
C ILE A 117 20.82 9.25 1.66
N LYS A 118 21.93 9.07 2.37
CA LYS A 118 22.52 7.73 2.54
C LYS A 118 21.67 6.94 3.52
N HIS A 119 20.98 5.91 3.04
CA HIS A 119 20.09 5.09 3.87
C HIS A 119 20.89 4.18 4.84
N GLU A 120 20.60 4.26 6.14
CA GLU A 120 21.22 3.42 7.18
C GLU A 120 20.29 2.29 7.67
N TYR A 121 18.97 2.42 7.47
CA TYR A 121 17.95 1.44 7.87
C TYR A 121 17.30 0.75 6.67
N PRO A 122 16.75 -0.46 6.86
CA PRO A 122 16.06 -1.16 5.78
C PRO A 122 14.76 -0.42 5.46
N ASP A 123 14.72 0.21 4.29
CA ASP A 123 13.46 0.64 3.71
C ASP A 123 12.60 -0.58 3.39
N THR A 124 11.29 -0.45 3.58
CA THR A 124 10.33 -1.49 3.20
C THR A 124 9.49 -1.01 2.02
N ASN A 125 8.94 -1.93 1.25
CA ASN A 125 7.91 -1.64 0.25
C ASN A 125 6.55 -2.17 0.73
N CYS A 126 5.57 -2.21 -0.19
CA CYS A 126 4.20 -2.65 0.08
C CYS A 126 4.14 -4.09 0.62
N ARG A 127 4.88 -5.01 -0.01
CA ARG A 127 4.94 -6.42 0.35
C ARG A 127 5.55 -6.63 1.73
N ILE A 128 6.72 -6.06 1.97
CA ILE A 128 7.44 -6.20 3.25
C ILE A 128 6.60 -5.59 4.38
N ASN A 129 6.06 -4.39 4.20
CA ASN A 129 5.26 -3.73 5.24
C ASN A 129 3.97 -4.49 5.54
N SER A 130 3.26 -4.96 4.52
CA SER A 130 2.01 -5.71 4.71
C SER A 130 2.25 -7.06 5.38
N PHE A 131 3.32 -7.76 4.99
CA PHE A 131 3.69 -9.01 5.65
C PHE A 131 4.15 -8.79 7.08
N LEU A 132 4.95 -7.75 7.35
CA LEU A 132 5.34 -7.39 8.72
C LEU A 132 4.11 -7.24 9.64
N LEU A 133 3.07 -6.55 9.18
CA LEU A 133 1.84 -6.39 9.95
C LEU A 133 1.10 -7.72 10.16
N LEU A 134 1.03 -8.57 9.14
CA LEU A 134 0.18 -9.76 9.11
C LEU A 134 0.85 -11.06 9.58
N LYS A 135 2.18 -11.17 9.57
CA LYS A 135 2.94 -12.45 9.65
C LYS A 135 2.61 -13.35 10.85
N ASP A 136 2.23 -12.77 11.98
CA ASP A 136 1.88 -13.50 13.21
C ASP A 136 0.39 -13.88 13.30
N ASN A 137 -0.42 -13.36 12.38
CA ASN A 137 -1.86 -13.59 12.28
C ASN A 137 -2.25 -14.28 10.98
N LEU A 138 -1.26 -14.67 10.17
CA LEU A 138 -1.39 -15.35 8.90
C LEU A 138 -0.65 -16.69 8.93
N SER A 139 -1.22 -17.71 8.28
CA SER A 139 -0.56 -19.01 8.11
C SER A 139 -0.89 -19.63 6.76
N LEU A 140 -0.02 -20.48 6.23
CA LEU A 140 -0.28 -21.25 5.02
C LEU A 140 -0.98 -22.56 5.39
N LYS A 141 -2.09 -22.90 4.71
CA LYS A 141 -2.84 -24.14 4.87
C LYS A 141 -2.08 -25.34 4.30
N GLU A 142 -1.31 -25.11 3.26
CA GLU A 142 -0.48 -26.09 2.57
C GLU A 142 0.82 -25.43 2.10
N ASP A 143 1.76 -26.28 1.69
CA ASP A 143 3.03 -25.81 1.15
C ASP A 143 2.82 -25.21 -0.24
N LEU A 144 3.24 -23.95 -0.43
CA LEU A 144 3.17 -23.25 -1.71
C LEU A 144 4.54 -23.32 -2.40
N PRO A 145 4.59 -23.57 -3.72
CA PRO A 145 5.83 -23.44 -4.47
C PRO A 145 6.30 -21.98 -4.44
N ILE A 146 7.61 -21.80 -4.38
CA ILE A 146 8.22 -20.47 -4.48
C ILE A 146 8.58 -20.20 -5.94
N ASP A 147 8.00 -19.15 -6.50
CA ASP A 147 8.41 -18.53 -7.76
C ASP A 147 8.64 -17.03 -7.50
N ASP A 148 9.88 -16.68 -7.20
CA ASP A 148 10.27 -15.40 -6.60
C ASP A 148 11.03 -14.49 -7.57
N GLU A 149 10.89 -14.71 -8.88
CA GLU A 149 11.60 -13.95 -9.92
C GLU A 149 11.32 -12.43 -9.83
N ILE A 150 10.12 -12.05 -9.39
CA ILE A 150 9.70 -10.65 -9.22
C ILE A 150 10.05 -10.03 -7.85
N LEU A 151 10.69 -10.80 -6.96
CA LEU A 151 11.00 -10.40 -5.57
C LEU A 151 12.46 -9.96 -5.37
N PHE A 152 13.19 -9.63 -6.45
CA PHE A 152 14.62 -9.31 -6.34
C PHE A 152 14.90 -8.10 -5.43
N MET A 153 14.12 -7.02 -5.53
CA MET A 153 14.28 -5.84 -4.67
C MET A 153 13.93 -6.17 -3.20
N ASP A 154 12.88 -6.96 -2.97
CA ASP A 154 12.49 -7.39 -1.62
C ASP A 154 13.60 -8.21 -0.99
N LYS A 155 14.19 -9.15 -1.74
CA LYS A 155 15.32 -9.98 -1.29
C LYS A 155 16.52 -9.11 -0.94
N GLU A 156 16.88 -8.14 -1.77
CA GLU A 156 18.00 -7.23 -1.49
C GLU A 156 17.75 -6.40 -0.23
N ALA A 157 16.55 -5.84 -0.06
CA ALA A 157 16.18 -5.09 1.14
C ALA A 157 16.15 -5.96 2.40
N LEU A 158 15.68 -7.20 2.29
CA LEU A 158 15.59 -8.12 3.42
C LEU A 158 16.94 -8.71 3.83
N LYS A 159 17.91 -8.86 2.91
CA LYS A 159 19.28 -9.31 3.21
C LYS A 159 20.01 -8.42 4.22
N SER A 160 19.77 -7.11 4.15
CA SER A 160 20.37 -6.12 5.06
C SER A 160 19.49 -5.82 6.28
N SER A 161 18.32 -6.46 6.39
CA SER A 161 17.36 -6.26 7.47
C SER A 161 17.35 -7.43 8.47
N ASN A 162 17.00 -7.14 9.73
CA ASN A 162 16.65 -8.16 10.72
C ASN A 162 15.12 -8.27 10.92
N LEU A 163 14.33 -7.90 9.90
CA LEU A 163 12.87 -7.82 10.02
C LEU A 163 12.21 -9.20 10.12
N PHE A 164 12.73 -10.19 9.40
CA PHE A 164 12.15 -11.54 9.31
C PHE A 164 13.20 -12.62 9.59
N LYS A 165 12.78 -13.64 10.33
CA LYS A 165 13.53 -14.90 10.52
C LYS A 165 13.42 -15.78 9.29
N SER A 166 14.22 -16.84 9.22
CA SER A 166 14.27 -17.74 8.05
C SER A 166 12.92 -18.35 7.68
N ASP A 167 12.11 -18.78 8.65
CA ASP A 167 10.78 -19.34 8.40
C ASP A 167 9.75 -18.28 7.98
N GLU A 168 9.90 -17.05 8.49
CA GLU A 168 9.09 -15.90 8.08
C GLU A 168 9.45 -15.45 6.65
N LEU A 169 10.74 -15.47 6.28
CA LEU A 169 11.21 -15.21 4.92
C LEU A 169 10.66 -16.23 3.92
N GLU A 170 10.67 -17.51 4.28
CA GLU A 170 10.10 -18.54 3.43
C GLU A 170 8.59 -18.32 3.20
N LYS A 171 7.84 -18.01 4.27
CA LYS A 171 6.41 -17.65 4.15
C LYS A 171 6.19 -16.39 3.30
N PHE A 172 7.05 -15.39 3.44
CA PHE A 172 7.01 -14.17 2.62
C PHE A 172 7.18 -14.50 1.13
N TYR A 173 8.20 -15.29 0.77
CA TYR A 173 8.43 -15.68 -0.62
C TYR A 173 7.29 -16.53 -1.18
N LYS A 174 6.73 -17.44 -0.38
CA LYS A 174 5.55 -18.23 -0.76
C LYS A 174 4.32 -17.35 -1.03
N LEU A 175 4.04 -16.39 -0.16
CA LEU A 175 2.86 -15.52 -0.28
C LEU A 175 2.93 -14.58 -1.50
N PHE A 176 4.12 -14.05 -1.80
CA PHE A 176 4.33 -13.10 -2.90
C PHE A 176 4.95 -13.72 -4.14
N SER A 177 4.95 -15.05 -4.24
CA SER A 177 5.34 -15.72 -5.48
C SER A 177 4.41 -15.30 -6.62
N ARG A 178 4.97 -15.18 -7.82
CA ARG A 178 4.13 -15.04 -9.01
C ARG A 178 3.38 -16.34 -9.27
N VAL A 179 2.20 -16.22 -9.86
CA VAL A 179 1.27 -17.32 -10.11
C VAL A 179 1.09 -17.48 -11.60
N LYS A 180 1.42 -18.66 -12.12
CA LYS A 180 1.24 -18.97 -13.54
C LYS A 180 -0.22 -18.88 -13.94
N THR A 181 -0.50 -18.25 -15.07
CA THR A 181 -1.85 -18.11 -15.66
C THR A 181 -1.84 -18.53 -17.13
N SER A 182 -2.97 -18.36 -17.82
CA SER A 182 -3.12 -18.47 -19.27
C SER A 182 -3.25 -17.09 -19.92
N PRO A 183 -2.97 -16.97 -21.23
CA PRO A 183 -3.26 -15.76 -22.00
C PRO A 183 -4.76 -15.41 -21.93
N SER A 184 -5.08 -14.28 -21.30
CA SER A 184 -6.42 -13.72 -21.23
C SER A 184 -6.31 -12.21 -21.02
N LYS A 185 -7.33 -11.46 -21.45
CA LYS A 185 -7.47 -10.04 -21.16
C LYS A 185 -8.64 -9.76 -20.19
N ASP A 186 -9.34 -10.82 -19.77
CA ASP A 186 -10.42 -10.73 -18.80
C ASP A 186 -9.85 -10.90 -17.38
N PRO A 187 -9.93 -9.85 -16.52
CA PRO A 187 -9.46 -9.93 -15.15
C PRO A 187 -10.20 -11.00 -14.34
N LYS A 188 -11.43 -11.39 -14.69
CA LYS A 188 -12.18 -12.42 -13.95
C LYS A 188 -11.55 -13.80 -14.09
N VAL A 189 -11.01 -14.13 -15.27
CA VAL A 189 -10.26 -15.38 -15.50
C VAL A 189 -9.03 -15.44 -14.60
N HIS A 190 -8.31 -14.34 -14.47
CA HIS A 190 -7.13 -14.25 -13.61
C HIS A 190 -7.49 -14.21 -12.12
N ALA A 191 -8.61 -13.59 -11.78
CA ALA A 191 -9.11 -13.54 -10.43
C ALA A 191 -9.41 -14.93 -9.88
N GLU A 192 -10.05 -15.83 -10.64
CA GLU A 192 -10.28 -17.21 -10.23
C GLU A 192 -8.97 -17.96 -9.89
N ILE A 193 -7.91 -17.71 -10.67
CA ILE A 193 -6.58 -18.29 -10.44
C ILE A 193 -5.98 -17.74 -9.14
N MET A 194 -6.10 -16.43 -8.91
CA MET A 194 -5.63 -15.80 -7.67
C MET A 194 -6.44 -16.18 -6.45
N GLU A 195 -7.77 -16.33 -6.57
CA GLU A 195 -8.62 -16.86 -5.50
C GLU A 195 -8.15 -18.25 -5.09
N LYS A 196 -7.87 -19.13 -6.07
CA LYS A 196 -7.33 -20.46 -5.78
C LYS A 196 -5.98 -20.41 -5.07
N PHE A 197 -5.07 -19.53 -5.51
CA PHE A 197 -3.77 -19.35 -4.88
C PHE A 197 -3.90 -18.82 -3.43
N LEU A 198 -4.63 -17.73 -3.23
CA LEU A 198 -4.78 -17.07 -1.93
C LEU A 198 -5.70 -17.85 -0.98
N SER A 199 -6.59 -18.71 -1.49
CA SER A 199 -7.41 -19.61 -0.65
C SER A 199 -6.59 -20.55 0.23
N LYS A 200 -5.31 -20.74 -0.10
CA LYS A 200 -4.34 -21.56 0.65
C LYS A 200 -3.71 -20.80 1.81
N VAL A 201 -4.11 -19.55 2.02
CA VAL A 201 -3.68 -18.70 3.12
C VAL A 201 -4.84 -18.55 4.11
N ASN A 202 -4.55 -18.73 5.39
CA ASN A 202 -5.44 -18.34 6.46
C ASN A 202 -5.17 -16.88 6.79
N PHE A 203 -6.09 -16.00 6.41
CA PHE A 203 -6.05 -14.59 6.76
C PHE A 203 -6.67 -14.33 8.13
N PRO A 204 -6.26 -13.26 8.83
CA PRO A 204 -6.98 -12.79 10.02
C PRO A 204 -8.45 -12.50 9.67
N LYS A 205 -9.35 -12.81 10.61
CA LYS A 205 -10.80 -12.80 10.38
C LYS A 205 -11.34 -11.42 9.97
N ASP A 206 -10.94 -10.39 10.72
CA ASP A 206 -11.52 -9.04 10.63
C ASP A 206 -10.61 -8.04 9.91
N VAL A 207 -9.37 -8.43 9.64
CA VAL A 207 -8.36 -7.62 8.93
C VAL A 207 -8.25 -8.11 7.48
N ARG A 208 -8.10 -7.19 6.54
CA ARG A 208 -8.00 -7.50 5.11
C ARG A 208 -6.62 -7.18 4.57
N MET A 209 -6.02 -8.13 3.88
CA MET A 209 -4.93 -7.89 2.94
C MET A 209 -5.56 -7.49 1.61
N LEU A 210 -5.44 -6.22 1.23
CA LEU A 210 -5.95 -5.76 -0.05
C LEU A 210 -4.80 -5.75 -1.06
N SER A 211 -4.93 -6.56 -2.10
CA SER A 211 -3.90 -6.73 -3.12
C SER A 211 -4.39 -6.23 -4.46
N VAL A 212 -3.58 -5.41 -5.13
CA VAL A 212 -3.71 -5.13 -6.56
C VAL A 212 -2.83 -6.13 -7.31
N VAL A 213 -3.48 -6.98 -8.10
CA VAL A 213 -2.83 -8.00 -8.91
C VAL A 213 -2.60 -7.47 -10.32
N LEU A 214 -1.40 -7.69 -10.82
CA LEU A 214 -0.98 -7.35 -12.17
C LEU A 214 -0.77 -8.63 -12.98
N ASN A 215 -1.00 -8.55 -14.29
CA ASN A 215 -0.70 -9.59 -15.25
C ASN A 215 0.47 -9.15 -16.14
N ASP A 216 1.44 -10.03 -16.33
CA ASP A 216 2.57 -9.85 -17.24
C ASP A 216 2.68 -11.08 -18.17
N ASN A 217 3.18 -10.86 -19.38
CA ASN A 217 3.41 -11.87 -20.41
C ASN A 217 4.86 -11.86 -20.98
N LEU A 218 5.77 -11.05 -20.41
CA LEU A 218 7.13 -10.87 -20.93
C LEU A 218 7.98 -12.16 -20.92
N ASP A 219 7.83 -13.01 -19.91
CA ASP A 219 8.53 -14.29 -19.77
C ASP A 219 7.57 -15.49 -19.56
N GLY A 220 6.34 -15.31 -20.04
CA GLY A 220 5.22 -16.22 -19.86
C GLY A 220 4.07 -15.53 -19.14
N ASP A 221 2.88 -16.10 -19.19
CA ASP A 221 1.70 -15.51 -18.56
C ASP A 221 1.72 -15.75 -17.05
N TYR A 222 1.97 -14.69 -16.29
CA TYR A 222 2.00 -14.71 -14.82
C TYR A 222 1.14 -13.60 -14.21
N LEU A 223 0.71 -13.86 -12.99
CA LEU A 223 0.05 -12.92 -12.09
C LEU A 223 0.95 -12.66 -10.90
N PHE A 224 0.99 -11.44 -10.41
CA PHE A 224 1.70 -11.14 -9.16
C PHE A 224 1.05 -9.98 -8.43
N ILE A 225 1.27 -9.92 -7.11
CA ILE A 225 0.83 -8.82 -6.28
C ILE A 225 1.76 -7.63 -6.55
N GLY A 226 1.27 -6.67 -7.34
CA GLY A 226 1.98 -5.44 -7.70
C GLY A 226 1.90 -4.37 -6.62
N HIS A 227 0.81 -4.35 -5.85
CA HIS A 227 0.66 -3.53 -4.65
C HIS A 227 -0.17 -4.23 -3.60
N VAL A 228 0.12 -3.97 -2.33
CA VAL A 228 -0.60 -4.55 -1.20
C VAL A 228 -0.58 -3.62 0.01
N GLY A 229 -1.69 -3.58 0.73
CA GLY A 229 -1.80 -2.92 2.02
C GLY A 229 -2.71 -3.68 2.98
N VAL A 230 -2.80 -3.18 4.21
CA VAL A 230 -3.58 -3.81 5.29
C VAL A 230 -4.73 -2.91 5.71
N LEU A 231 -5.97 -3.38 5.55
CA LEU A 231 -7.18 -2.70 5.98
C LEU A 231 -7.65 -3.24 7.33
N LEU A 232 -7.63 -2.37 8.35
CA LEU A 232 -8.03 -2.64 9.72
C LEU A 232 -9.44 -2.07 9.96
N PRO A 233 -10.33 -2.80 10.65
CA PRO A 233 -11.62 -2.27 11.05
C PRO A 233 -11.44 -1.25 12.19
N LEU A 234 -12.23 -0.18 12.15
CA LEU A 234 -12.39 0.78 13.23
C LEU A 234 -13.79 0.63 13.84
N GLU A 235 -14.04 1.31 14.96
CA GLU A 235 -15.41 1.49 15.46
C GLU A 235 -16.26 2.24 14.43
N ASP A 236 -15.69 3.30 13.85
CA ASP A 236 -16.29 4.10 12.79
C ASP A 236 -15.41 4.08 11.53
N GLY A 237 -15.67 3.11 10.66
CA GLY A 237 -15.04 2.97 9.34
C GLY A 237 -13.84 2.02 9.30
N TYR A 238 -12.86 2.34 8.47
CA TYR A 238 -11.70 1.50 8.20
C TYR A 238 -10.41 2.31 8.11
N LEU A 239 -9.30 1.70 8.49
CA LEU A 239 -7.96 2.24 8.37
C LEU A 239 -7.12 1.38 7.44
N PHE A 240 -6.70 1.92 6.31
CA PHE A 240 -5.78 1.28 5.38
C PHE A 240 -4.36 1.76 5.63
N LEU A 241 -3.46 0.82 5.91
CA LEU A 241 -2.04 1.09 6.08
C LEU A 241 -1.31 0.62 4.83
N GLU A 242 -0.58 1.53 4.18
CA GLU A 242 0.19 1.22 3.00
C GLU A 242 1.56 1.89 2.99
N LYS A 243 2.45 1.28 2.22
CA LYS A 243 3.77 1.79 1.86
C LYS A 243 3.98 1.41 0.41
N ILE A 244 3.82 2.32 -0.54
CA ILE A 244 3.71 1.95 -1.97
C ILE A 244 5.03 1.38 -2.49
N SER A 245 6.11 2.13 -2.33
CA SER A 245 7.47 1.73 -2.71
C SER A 245 8.45 1.92 -1.55
N PHE A 246 9.75 1.70 -1.79
CA PHE A 246 10.79 1.99 -0.80
C PHE A 246 10.92 3.49 -0.52
N GLU A 247 10.72 4.31 -1.54
CA GLU A 247 10.97 5.74 -1.58
C GLU A 247 9.79 6.57 -1.10
N GLU A 248 8.56 6.16 -1.38
CA GLU A 248 7.33 6.87 -0.99
C GLU A 248 7.12 6.88 0.53
N PRO A 249 6.36 7.81 1.12
CA PRO A 249 6.09 7.80 2.56
C PRO A 249 5.14 6.68 2.96
N TYR A 250 5.20 6.28 4.24
CA TYR A 250 4.12 5.49 4.83
C TYR A 250 2.84 6.32 4.85
N GLN A 251 1.71 5.66 4.59
CA GLN A 251 0.41 6.30 4.58
C GLN A 251 -0.59 5.50 5.42
N ALA A 252 -1.38 6.24 6.17
CA ALA A 252 -2.56 5.78 6.87
C ALA A 252 -3.76 6.48 6.24
N LEU A 253 -4.66 5.72 5.64
CA LEU A 253 -5.85 6.23 4.97
C LEU A 253 -7.10 5.81 5.75
N LYS A 254 -7.98 6.76 6.06
CA LYS A 254 -9.22 6.51 6.77
C LYS A 254 -10.40 6.59 5.81
N PHE A 255 -11.18 5.51 5.78
CA PHE A 255 -12.37 5.36 4.93
C PHE A 255 -13.63 5.18 5.79
N SER A 256 -14.77 5.70 5.34
CA SER A 256 -16.06 5.42 5.98
C SER A 256 -16.53 4.00 5.71
N LYS A 257 -16.33 3.51 4.48
CA LYS A 257 -16.78 2.18 4.04
C LYS A 257 -15.61 1.39 3.45
N LYS A 258 -15.70 0.07 3.53
CA LYS A 258 -14.68 -0.83 2.96
C LYS A 258 -14.56 -0.63 1.44
N GLU A 259 -15.69 -0.41 0.78
CA GLU A 259 -15.77 -0.21 -0.67
C GLU A 259 -15.04 1.04 -1.15
N ASP A 260 -14.88 2.06 -0.28
CA ASP A 260 -14.09 3.24 -0.61
C ASP A 260 -12.59 2.92 -0.73
N ALA A 261 -12.08 1.95 0.04
CA ALA A 261 -10.70 1.49 -0.10
C ALA A 261 -10.48 0.78 -1.44
N TYR A 262 -11.45 -0.01 -1.91
CA TYR A 262 -11.38 -0.64 -3.23
C TYR A 262 -11.43 0.39 -4.35
N ARG A 263 -12.32 1.39 -4.25
CA ARG A 263 -12.39 2.50 -5.21
C ARG A 263 -11.10 3.31 -5.24
N TYR A 264 -10.49 3.55 -4.08
CA TYR A 264 -9.17 4.19 -3.98
C TYR A 264 -8.12 3.41 -4.79
N LEU A 265 -8.00 2.10 -4.56
CA LEU A 265 -7.05 1.25 -5.28
C LEU A 265 -7.36 1.20 -6.79
N LYS A 266 -8.63 1.03 -7.19
CA LYS A 266 -9.05 1.02 -8.61
C LYS A 266 -8.68 2.32 -9.30
N ASN A 267 -8.92 3.46 -8.64
CA ASN A 267 -8.58 4.78 -9.18
C ASN A 267 -7.06 5.01 -9.24
N LYS A 268 -6.30 4.53 -8.25
CA LYS A 268 -4.84 4.67 -8.20
C LYS A 268 -4.15 3.94 -9.36
N TYR A 269 -4.70 2.79 -9.77
CA TYR A 269 -4.14 1.95 -10.85
C TYR A 269 -4.91 2.06 -12.18
N LYS A 270 -5.81 3.04 -12.33
CA LYS A 270 -6.66 3.18 -13.53
C LYS A 270 -5.86 3.40 -14.83
N ASP A 271 -4.69 4.02 -14.72
CA ASP A 271 -3.83 4.38 -15.85
C ASP A 271 -2.77 3.30 -16.14
N TYR A 272 -2.74 2.22 -15.34
CA TYR A 272 -1.95 1.03 -15.64
C TYR A 272 -2.70 0.21 -16.70
N VAL A 273 -2.39 0.51 -17.96
CA VAL A 273 -3.03 -0.12 -19.12
C VAL A 273 -1.95 -0.64 -20.05
N ASP A 274 -1.93 -1.95 -20.23
CA ASP A 274 -1.18 -2.61 -21.29
C ASP A 274 -2.21 -3.36 -22.17
N PRO A 275 -2.30 -3.05 -23.47
CA PRO A 275 -3.30 -3.65 -24.35
C PRO A 275 -3.10 -5.16 -24.53
N GLU A 276 -1.95 -5.73 -24.19
CA GLU A 276 -1.63 -7.15 -24.40
C GLU A 276 -2.01 -8.06 -23.23
N VAL A 277 -2.30 -7.50 -22.06
CA VAL A 277 -2.62 -8.24 -20.82
C VAL A 277 -3.92 -7.74 -20.19
N ALA A 278 -4.42 -8.45 -19.18
CA ALA A 278 -5.57 -7.99 -18.43
C ALA A 278 -5.25 -6.72 -17.59
N PRO A 279 -6.21 -5.81 -17.40
CA PRO A 279 -6.03 -4.66 -16.52
C PRO A 279 -5.86 -5.11 -15.06
N PRO A 280 -5.28 -4.27 -14.19
CA PRO A 280 -5.15 -4.56 -12.76
C PRO A 280 -6.49 -4.87 -12.12
N PHE A 281 -6.48 -5.78 -11.15
CA PHE A 281 -7.66 -6.14 -10.39
C PHE A 281 -7.37 -6.29 -8.90
N ILE A 282 -8.42 -6.26 -8.07
CA ILE A 282 -8.29 -6.21 -6.61
C ILE A 282 -8.73 -7.55 -6.00
N MET A 283 -7.93 -8.04 -5.07
CA MET A 283 -8.27 -9.13 -4.16
C MET A 283 -8.44 -8.56 -2.74
N ASP A 284 -9.55 -8.88 -2.09
CA ASP A 284 -9.74 -8.76 -0.64
C ASP A 284 -9.48 -10.13 -0.03
N ASN A 285 -8.33 -10.30 0.62
CA ASN A 285 -7.83 -11.60 1.05
C ASN A 285 -7.83 -12.59 -0.14
N ASP A 286 -8.61 -13.67 -0.07
CA ASP A 286 -8.75 -14.70 -1.10
C ASP A 286 -9.96 -14.50 -2.02
N LYS A 287 -10.54 -13.29 -2.05
CA LYS A 287 -11.75 -13.00 -2.83
C LYS A 287 -11.57 -11.87 -3.82
N TYR A 288 -12.05 -12.10 -5.04
CA TYR A 288 -12.11 -11.07 -6.06
C TYR A 288 -13.08 -9.95 -5.67
N VAL A 289 -12.69 -8.70 -5.91
CA VAL A 289 -13.59 -7.56 -5.72
C VAL A 289 -14.21 -7.18 -7.06
N ASP A 290 -15.52 -7.43 -7.20
CA ASP A 290 -16.33 -6.96 -8.34
C ASP A 290 -16.89 -5.57 -8.00
N LEU A 291 -16.35 -4.52 -8.64
CA LEU A 291 -16.63 -3.08 -8.39
C LEU A 291 -17.44 -2.40 -9.49
#